data_AF-A0AAD8PIP6-F1
#
_entry.id   AF-A0AAD8PIP6-F1
#
_cell.length_a   1.000
_cell.length_b   1.000
_cell.length_c   1.000
_cell.angle_alpha   90.00
_cell.angle_beta   90.00
_cell.angle_gamma   90.00
#
_symmetry.space_group_name_H-M   'P 1'
#
loop_
_entity.id
_entity.type
_entity.pdbx_description
1 polymer ?
#
loop_
_entity_poly.entity_id
_entity_poly.type
_entity_poly.pdbx_seq_one_letter_code
_entity_poly.pdbx_strand_id
1 'polypeptide(L)'
;MRCFYFIVLLAIAPCIALPTWSLGSNYRTQTQKTRNLNKDPSLRLHDVKLVHRSTTENYKVAQAAVPTQLIPGNYYFFMSCATVEPGYRYGNPGGQYVVDKVGCSHVGVVYGQVSQSGDDFKAWYQHPKVTIRRHWEGNHPVIDSMRWSQSDNQWYPRPGQRLMYGYGGPTTAEKANRRSLWNRGQHWLLSADNKFDKDWNCLKYYLYLREQLAD
;
A
#
# COMPACT_ATOMS: atom_id res chain seq x y z
N MET A 1 37.28 -20.00 -25.69
CA MET A 1 36.91 -18.79 -24.90
C MET A 1 35.43 -18.53 -25.12
N ARG A 2 34.57 -18.76 -24.13
CA ARG A 2 33.14 -18.47 -24.20
C ARG A 2 32.89 -17.11 -23.55
N CYS A 3 32.50 -16.12 -24.35
CA CYS A 3 32.12 -14.79 -23.87
C CYS A 3 30.79 -14.89 -23.10
N PHE A 4 30.83 -14.61 -21.80
CA PHE A 4 29.64 -14.40 -20.99
C PHE A 4 29.14 -12.97 -21.22
N TYR A 5 27.99 -12.83 -21.89
CA TYR A 5 27.29 -11.56 -21.98
C TYR A 5 26.54 -11.31 -20.67
N PHE A 6 27.06 -10.43 -19.81
CA PHE A 6 26.33 -9.88 -18.68
C PHE A 6 25.32 -8.86 -19.19
N ILE A 7 24.08 -9.30 -19.43
CA ILE A 7 22.96 -8.38 -19.63
C ILE A 7 22.40 -8.05 -18.24
N VAL A 8 22.82 -6.92 -17.68
CA VAL A 8 22.24 -6.36 -16.45
C VAL A 8 20.89 -5.73 -16.80
N LEU A 9 19.82 -6.52 -16.80
CA LEU A 9 18.45 -6.00 -16.80
C LEU A 9 18.14 -5.47 -15.40
N LEU A 10 18.26 -4.16 -15.22
CA LEU A 10 17.69 -3.45 -14.07
C LEU A 10 16.15 -3.51 -14.16
N ALA A 11 15.58 -4.66 -13.85
CA ALA A 11 14.19 -4.73 -13.45
C ALA A 11 14.10 -4.08 -12.07
N ILE A 12 13.92 -2.76 -12.05
CA ILE A 12 13.19 -2.15 -10.94
C ILE A 12 11.84 -2.84 -11.05
N ALA A 13 11.59 -3.85 -10.23
CA ALA A 13 10.26 -4.28 -9.90
C ALA A 13 9.84 -3.34 -8.80
N PRO A 14 9.34 -2.12 -9.10
CA PRO A 14 8.70 -1.38 -8.05
C PRO A 14 7.61 -2.30 -7.50
N CYS A 15 7.29 -2.21 -6.22
CA CYS A 15 5.94 -2.56 -5.76
C CYS A 15 4.87 -1.64 -6.40
N ILE A 16 5.15 -1.03 -7.57
CA ILE A 16 4.47 0.06 -8.25
C ILE A 16 4.77 -0.05 -9.75
N ALA A 17 4.29 -1.08 -10.42
CA ALA A 17 3.77 -0.79 -11.76
C ALA A 17 2.32 -0.37 -11.51
N LEU A 18 2.08 0.94 -11.47
CA LEU A 18 0.80 1.42 -11.99
C LEU A 18 0.60 0.70 -13.32
N PRO A 19 -0.61 0.20 -13.65
CA PRO A 19 -0.82 -0.33 -14.98
C PRO A 19 -0.48 0.77 -15.98
N THR A 20 0.67 0.66 -16.62
CA THR A 20 0.83 1.19 -17.97
C THR A 20 -0.23 0.45 -18.75
N TRP A 21 -1.25 1.18 -19.18
CA TRP A 21 -2.38 0.67 -19.94
C TRP A 21 -1.87 -0.28 -21.03
N SER A 22 -1.99 -1.58 -20.76
CA SER A 22 -1.67 -2.63 -21.72
C SER A 22 -3.01 -3.22 -22.13
N LEU A 23 -3.37 -2.96 -23.38
CA LEU A 23 -4.62 -3.36 -24.04
C LEU A 23 -4.76 -4.89 -24.27
N GLY A 24 -4.05 -5.74 -23.51
CA GLY A 24 -4.03 -7.17 -23.73
C GLY A 24 -3.99 -7.99 -22.44
N SER A 25 -5.08 -8.00 -21.67
CA SER A 25 -5.28 -8.99 -20.60
C SER A 25 -6.29 -10.04 -21.06
N ASN A 26 -5.82 -11.25 -21.36
CA ASN A 26 -6.66 -12.41 -21.71
C ASN A 26 -6.45 -13.51 -20.67
N TYR A 27 -6.99 -13.40 -19.45
CA TYR A 27 -7.33 -14.58 -18.64
C TYR A 27 -8.54 -14.28 -17.75
N ARG A 28 -9.68 -14.86 -18.14
CA ARG A 28 -10.98 -14.75 -17.48
C ARG A 28 -11.13 -15.94 -16.52
N THR A 29 -11.16 -15.68 -15.22
CA THR A 29 -11.79 -16.59 -14.24
C THR A 29 -12.25 -15.78 -13.04
N GLN A 30 -13.54 -15.42 -13.05
CA GLN A 30 -14.22 -14.78 -11.93
C GLN A 30 -14.55 -15.83 -10.86
N THR A 31 -14.16 -15.61 -9.61
CA THR A 31 -14.65 -16.41 -8.49
C THR A 31 -15.92 -15.79 -7.91
N GLN A 32 -16.79 -16.62 -7.34
CA GLN A 32 -18.10 -16.21 -6.81
C GLN A 32 -17.99 -15.14 -5.70
N LYS A 33 -16.85 -15.09 -5.01
CA LYS A 33 -16.57 -14.15 -3.91
C LYS A 33 -16.37 -12.69 -4.39
N THR A 34 -15.89 -12.48 -5.62
CA THR A 34 -15.77 -11.13 -6.23
C THR A 34 -17.07 -10.64 -6.90
N ARG A 35 -18.06 -11.51 -7.14
CA ARG A 35 -19.41 -11.07 -7.57
C ARG A 35 -20.16 -10.30 -6.48
N ASN A 36 -19.93 -10.62 -5.21
CA ASN A 36 -20.70 -10.04 -4.11
C ASN A 36 -20.31 -8.58 -3.79
N LEU A 37 -19.06 -8.17 -4.04
CA LEU A 37 -18.64 -6.77 -3.92
C LEU A 37 -19.31 -5.82 -4.94
N ASN A 38 -19.85 -6.37 -6.04
CA ASN A 38 -20.47 -5.61 -7.12
C ASN A 38 -22.01 -5.53 -7.04
N LYS A 39 -22.65 -6.31 -6.15
CA LYS A 39 -24.11 -6.33 -6.03
C LYS A 39 -24.66 -5.35 -4.99
N ASP A 40 -23.80 -4.78 -4.15
CA ASP A 40 -24.21 -3.83 -3.13
C ASP A 40 -23.52 -2.46 -3.34
N PRO A 41 -24.20 -1.50 -3.98
CA PRO A 41 -23.72 -0.13 -4.13
C PRO A 41 -23.45 0.59 -2.81
N SER A 42 -24.00 0.12 -1.68
CA SER A 42 -23.69 0.69 -0.35
C SER A 42 -22.27 0.34 0.14
N LEU A 43 -21.63 -0.67 -0.47
CA LEU A 43 -20.20 -0.96 -0.28
C LEU A 43 -19.30 -0.10 -1.19
N ARG A 44 -19.87 0.68 -2.11
CA ARG A 44 -19.19 1.73 -2.90
C ARG A 44 -19.28 3.08 -2.21
N LEU A 45 -18.90 3.13 -0.93
CA LEU A 45 -18.84 4.40 -0.20
C LEU A 45 -17.79 5.32 -0.84
N HIS A 46 -18.33 6.24 -1.64
CA HIS A 46 -17.79 7.52 -2.09
C HIS A 46 -16.56 7.49 -3.01
N ASP A 47 -16.81 7.36 -4.31
CA ASP A 47 -15.93 7.90 -5.35
C ASP A 47 -15.89 9.44 -5.24
N VAL A 48 -15.09 9.97 -4.31
CA VAL A 48 -14.86 11.41 -4.23
C VAL A 48 -13.84 11.79 -5.30
N LYS A 49 -14.28 12.56 -6.30
CA LYS A 49 -13.40 13.20 -7.29
C LYS A 49 -12.64 14.33 -6.59
N LEU A 50 -11.32 14.18 -6.43
CA LEU A 50 -10.46 15.09 -5.67
C LEU A 50 -9.83 16.16 -6.57
N VAL A 51 -9.91 17.43 -6.17
CA VAL A 51 -9.44 18.61 -6.92
C VAL A 51 -8.10 19.08 -6.36
N HIS A 52 -7.03 18.48 -6.88
CA HIS A 52 -5.61 18.84 -6.97
C HIS A 52 -4.84 19.65 -5.87
N ARG A 53 -5.43 20.39 -4.92
CA ARG A 53 -4.65 21.34 -4.08
C ARG A 53 -5.14 21.67 -2.65
N SER A 54 -6.29 21.25 -2.13
CA SER A 54 -6.68 21.64 -0.75
C SER A 54 -6.50 20.52 0.28
N THR A 55 -5.74 20.79 1.35
CA THR A 55 -5.53 19.87 2.48
C THR A 55 -6.82 19.53 3.23
N THR A 56 -7.86 20.37 3.10
CA THR A 56 -9.25 20.10 3.49
C THR A 56 -9.83 18.81 2.88
N GLU A 57 -9.33 18.34 1.74
CA GLU A 57 -9.74 17.05 1.16
C GLU A 57 -9.22 15.85 1.97
N ASN A 58 -8.01 15.94 2.52
CA ASN A 58 -7.47 14.89 3.39
C ASN A 58 -8.34 14.75 4.65
N TYR A 59 -8.82 15.85 5.21
CA TYR A 59 -9.75 15.83 6.34
C TYR A 59 -11.05 15.12 5.96
N LYS A 60 -11.68 15.47 4.82
CA LYS A 60 -12.92 14.82 4.37
C LYS A 60 -12.76 13.32 4.16
N VAL A 61 -11.65 12.91 3.54
CA VAL A 61 -11.34 11.48 3.31
C VAL A 61 -11.11 10.75 4.64
N ALA A 62 -10.35 11.35 5.56
CA ALA A 62 -10.11 10.79 6.89
C ALA A 62 -11.40 10.70 7.72
N GLN A 63 -12.22 11.74 7.70
CA GLN A 63 -13.51 11.80 8.39
C GLN A 63 -14.48 10.74 7.86
N ALA A 64 -14.51 10.49 6.55
CA ALA A 64 -15.34 9.43 5.97
C ALA A 64 -14.88 8.01 6.37
N ALA A 65 -13.63 7.85 6.81
CA ALA A 65 -13.05 6.57 7.20
C ALA A 65 -13.24 6.22 8.69
N VAL A 66 -13.74 7.16 9.50
CA VAL A 66 -14.07 6.95 10.92
C VAL A 66 -15.58 7.09 11.17
N PRO A 67 -16.17 6.29 12.08
CA PRO A 67 -17.59 6.42 12.43
C PRO A 67 -17.90 7.66 13.27
N THR A 68 -16.88 8.24 13.91
CA THR A 68 -17.00 9.40 14.80
C THR A 68 -16.33 10.63 14.21
N GLN A 69 -16.68 11.82 14.69
CA GLN A 69 -16.00 13.04 14.27
C GLN A 69 -14.51 12.99 14.65
N LEU A 70 -13.65 13.46 13.74
CA LEU A 70 -12.23 13.67 14.00
C LEU A 70 -12.06 14.84 14.96
N ILE A 71 -11.28 14.62 16.02
CA ILE A 71 -11.06 15.59 17.09
C ILE A 71 -9.89 16.51 16.69
N PRO A 72 -10.05 17.83 16.73
CA PRO A 72 -8.96 18.78 16.47
C PRO A 72 -7.73 18.51 17.34
N GLY A 73 -6.54 18.61 16.74
CA GLY A 73 -5.27 18.36 17.44
C GLY A 73 -4.93 16.89 17.70
N ASN A 74 -5.88 15.95 17.54
CA ASN A 74 -5.62 14.53 17.74
C ASN A 74 -4.91 13.90 16.54
N TYR A 75 -4.22 12.79 16.81
CA TYR A 75 -3.54 11.99 15.80
C TYR A 75 -4.38 10.78 15.42
N TYR A 76 -4.31 10.43 14.14
CA TYR A 76 -5.02 9.29 13.58
C TYR A 76 -4.12 8.54 12.61
N PHE A 77 -4.41 7.26 12.44
CA PHE A 77 -3.83 6.46 11.37
C PHE A 77 -4.91 5.69 10.62
N PHE A 78 -4.59 5.32 9.39
CA PHE A 78 -5.45 4.60 8.47
C PHE A 78 -4.63 3.64 7.63
N MET A 79 -5.25 2.56 7.18
CA MET A 79 -4.74 1.83 6.03
C MET A 79 -5.36 2.37 4.75
N SER A 80 -4.56 2.56 3.70
CA SER A 80 -5.01 2.90 2.34
C SER A 80 -4.94 1.67 1.44
N CYS A 81 -5.79 1.64 0.42
CA CYS A 81 -5.93 0.56 -0.56
C CYS A 81 -6.05 1.17 -1.96
N ALA A 82 -5.15 0.80 -2.86
CA ALA A 82 -5.35 0.99 -4.30
C ALA A 82 -6.14 -0.21 -4.82
N THR A 83 -7.33 0.05 -5.38
CA THR A 83 -8.21 -1.01 -5.86
C THR A 83 -7.66 -1.67 -7.13
N VAL A 84 -8.18 -2.86 -7.45
CA VAL A 84 -7.87 -3.59 -8.69
C VAL A 84 -9.14 -3.87 -9.47
N GLU A 85 -8.99 -3.96 -10.78
CA GLU A 85 -10.04 -4.48 -11.64
C GLU A 85 -10.31 -5.96 -11.37
N PRO A 86 -11.56 -6.43 -11.56
CA PRO A 86 -11.88 -7.84 -11.44
C PRO A 86 -11.00 -8.72 -12.35
N GLY A 87 -10.40 -9.76 -11.75
CA GLY A 87 -9.52 -10.69 -12.48
C GLY A 87 -8.04 -10.30 -12.49
N TYR A 88 -7.67 -9.18 -11.85
CA TYR A 88 -6.26 -8.80 -11.68
C TYR A 88 -5.45 -9.92 -10.99
N ARG A 89 -4.28 -10.23 -11.57
CA ARG A 89 -3.33 -11.21 -11.04
C ARG A 89 -1.95 -10.58 -10.92
N TYR A 90 -1.32 -10.83 -9.78
CA TYR A 90 0.06 -10.46 -9.53
C TYR A 90 0.98 -11.57 -10.02
N GLY A 91 2.06 -11.20 -10.72
CA GLY A 91 3.06 -12.18 -11.19
C GLY A 91 3.94 -12.79 -10.09
N ASN A 92 3.77 -12.41 -8.82
CA ASN A 92 4.52 -12.97 -7.70
C ASN A 92 3.60 -13.35 -6.52
N PRO A 93 3.97 -14.37 -5.72
CA PRO A 93 3.10 -14.88 -4.65
C PRO A 93 2.76 -13.86 -3.56
N GLY A 94 3.72 -13.01 -3.17
CA GLY A 94 3.52 -11.99 -2.13
C GLY A 94 2.47 -10.95 -2.53
N GLY A 95 2.55 -10.44 -3.76
CA GLY A 95 1.57 -9.50 -4.32
C GLY A 95 0.20 -10.15 -4.54
N GLN A 96 0.17 -11.40 -5.02
CA GLN A 96 -1.10 -12.11 -5.19
C GLN A 96 -1.81 -12.34 -3.86
N TYR A 97 -1.06 -12.64 -2.79
CA TYR A 97 -1.61 -12.76 -1.44
C TYR A 97 -2.32 -11.48 -0.98
N VAL A 98 -1.76 -10.29 -1.26
CA VAL A 98 -2.41 -9.01 -0.92
C VAL A 98 -3.75 -8.88 -1.64
N VAL A 99 -3.77 -9.12 -2.96
CA VAL A 99 -5.00 -9.07 -3.76
C VAL A 99 -6.04 -10.04 -3.22
N ASP A 100 -5.65 -11.29 -2.94
CA ASP A 100 -6.57 -12.32 -2.45
C ASP A 100 -7.12 -12.02 -1.05
N LYS A 101 -6.35 -11.32 -0.20
CA LYS A 101 -6.76 -11.00 1.17
C LYS A 101 -7.59 -9.73 1.29
N VAL A 102 -7.22 -8.67 0.58
CA VAL A 102 -7.82 -7.34 0.78
C VAL A 102 -8.41 -6.75 -0.50
N GLY A 103 -8.26 -7.41 -1.65
CA GLY A 103 -8.79 -6.91 -2.93
C GLY A 103 -8.10 -5.64 -3.41
N CYS A 104 -6.84 -5.43 -3.00
CA CYS A 104 -6.06 -4.25 -3.34
C CYS A 104 -4.81 -4.66 -4.12
N SER A 105 -4.43 -3.89 -5.15
CA SER A 105 -3.12 -4.01 -5.82
C SER A 105 -2.02 -3.55 -4.90
N HIS A 106 -2.35 -2.59 -4.05
CA HIS A 106 -1.40 -1.98 -3.14
C HIS A 106 -2.12 -1.53 -1.88
N VAL A 107 -1.45 -1.65 -0.75
CA VAL A 107 -1.92 -1.12 0.53
C VAL A 107 -0.90 -0.13 1.06
N GLY A 108 -1.28 0.71 2.01
CA GLY A 108 -0.28 1.26 2.91
C GLY A 108 -0.83 1.92 4.14
N VAL A 109 0.04 2.53 4.93
CA VAL A 109 -0.33 3.18 6.18
C VAL A 109 -0.18 4.68 6.02
N VAL A 110 -1.26 5.38 6.35
CA VAL A 110 -1.37 6.83 6.41
C VAL A 110 -1.49 7.20 7.87
N TYR A 111 -0.73 8.18 8.35
CA TYR A 111 -0.82 8.65 9.73
C TYR A 111 -0.59 10.14 9.78
N GLY A 112 -1.24 10.83 10.70
CA GLY A 112 -1.23 12.27 10.70
C GLY A 112 -1.97 12.87 11.87
N GLN A 113 -2.09 14.19 11.82
CA GLN A 113 -2.76 15.00 12.83
C GLN A 113 -3.86 15.84 12.20
N VAL A 114 -4.98 15.94 12.90
CA VAL A 114 -6.02 16.92 12.58
C VAL A 114 -5.54 18.30 13.03
N SER A 115 -5.71 19.34 12.20
CA SER A 115 -5.37 20.71 12.59
C SER A 115 -6.12 21.13 13.86
N GLN A 116 -5.56 22.12 14.58
CA GLN A 116 -6.22 22.68 15.77
C GLN A 116 -7.56 23.36 15.42
N SER A 117 -7.71 23.85 14.18
CA SER A 117 -8.96 24.37 13.63
C SER A 117 -9.97 23.29 13.25
N GLY A 118 -9.57 22.02 13.17
CA GLY A 118 -10.46 20.90 12.85
C GLY A 118 -10.87 20.79 11.38
N ASP A 119 -10.17 21.46 10.47
CA ASP A 119 -10.50 21.60 9.05
C ASP A 119 -9.46 20.98 8.10
N ASP A 120 -8.36 20.46 8.65
CA ASP A 120 -7.26 19.89 7.89
C ASP A 120 -6.76 18.58 8.56
N PHE A 121 -6.25 17.66 7.75
CA PHE A 121 -5.54 16.46 8.19
C PHE A 121 -4.16 16.39 7.51
N LYS A 122 -3.13 16.79 8.26
CA LYS A 122 -1.74 16.73 7.81
C LYS A 122 -1.19 15.34 8.07
N ALA A 123 -0.95 14.59 7.00
CA ALA A 123 -0.57 13.19 7.09
C ALA A 123 0.63 12.81 6.23
N TRP A 124 1.22 11.69 6.59
CA TRP A 124 2.35 11.05 5.93
C TRP A 124 1.99 9.63 5.55
N TYR A 125 2.71 9.13 4.55
CA TYR A 125 2.53 7.82 3.96
C TYR A 125 3.87 7.11 3.91
N GLN A 126 3.95 5.99 4.61
CA GLN A 126 5.13 5.13 4.63
C GLN A 126 5.00 4.05 3.56
N HIS A 127 6.06 3.79 2.81
CA HIS A 127 6.02 2.92 1.64
C HIS A 127 7.22 1.99 1.56
N PRO A 128 7.07 0.67 1.79
CA PRO A 128 8.13 -0.28 1.57
C PRO A 128 8.31 -0.49 0.07
N LYS A 129 9.55 -0.75 -0.33
CA LYS A 129 9.95 -1.03 -1.72
C LYS A 129 10.86 -2.23 -1.70
N VAL A 130 10.55 -3.22 -2.54
CA VAL A 130 11.42 -4.36 -2.82
C VAL A 130 12.12 -4.12 -4.14
N THR A 131 13.45 -4.21 -4.18
CA THR A 131 14.22 -4.30 -5.42
C THR A 131 14.67 -5.75 -5.58
N ILE A 132 14.30 -6.40 -6.69
CA ILE A 132 14.71 -7.78 -6.99
C ILE A 132 15.64 -7.75 -8.19
N ARG A 133 16.88 -8.22 -8.02
CA ARG A 133 17.80 -8.48 -9.15
C ARG A 133 17.67 -9.93 -9.58
N ARG A 134 17.65 -10.14 -10.88
CA ARG A 134 17.49 -11.45 -11.50
C ARG A 134 18.43 -11.60 -12.68
N HIS A 135 18.84 -12.83 -12.92
CA HIS A 135 19.42 -13.28 -14.17
C HIS A 135 18.62 -14.46 -14.72
N TRP A 136 18.98 -14.91 -15.92
CA TRP A 136 18.35 -16.05 -16.57
C TRP A 136 19.32 -17.22 -16.62
N GLU A 137 18.89 -18.37 -16.12
CA GLU A 137 19.54 -19.67 -16.35
C GLU A 137 18.69 -20.46 -17.34
N GLY A 138 19.06 -20.42 -18.62
CA GLY A 138 18.21 -20.91 -19.70
C GLY A 138 16.90 -20.13 -19.76
N ASN A 139 15.76 -20.84 -19.64
CA ASN A 139 14.41 -20.26 -19.62
C ASN A 139 13.87 -20.01 -18.20
N HIS A 140 14.71 -20.16 -17.17
CA HIS A 140 14.31 -19.98 -15.78
C HIS A 140 14.91 -18.68 -15.21
N PRO A 141 14.07 -17.77 -14.70
CA PRO A 141 14.58 -16.58 -14.00
C PRO A 141 15.06 -16.97 -12.61
N VAL A 142 16.31 -16.65 -12.29
CA VAL A 142 16.93 -16.87 -10.98
C VAL A 142 17.06 -15.54 -10.25
N ILE A 143 16.76 -15.52 -8.95
CA ILE A 143 16.87 -14.32 -8.11
C ILE A 143 18.28 -14.22 -7.55
N ASP A 144 19.02 -13.18 -7.93
CA ASP A 144 20.37 -12.88 -7.41
C ASP A 144 20.32 -12.30 -6.02
N SER A 145 19.44 -11.32 -5.85
CA SER A 145 19.32 -10.57 -4.60
C SER A 145 17.97 -9.90 -4.52
N MET A 146 17.54 -9.70 -3.29
CA MET A 146 16.36 -8.94 -2.96
C MET A 146 16.77 -7.90 -1.93
N ARG A 147 16.29 -6.66 -2.07
CA ARG A 147 16.58 -5.62 -1.10
C ARG A 147 15.32 -4.86 -0.75
N TRP A 148 14.99 -4.88 0.53
CA TRP A 148 13.96 -4.02 1.08
C TRP A 148 14.49 -2.62 1.35
N SER A 149 13.63 -1.64 1.12
CA SER A 149 13.83 -0.23 1.46
C SER A 149 12.47 0.37 1.80
N GLN A 150 12.45 1.60 2.29
CA GLN A 150 11.20 2.34 2.49
C GLN A 150 11.38 3.79 2.06
N SER A 151 10.25 4.47 1.85
CA SER A 151 10.16 5.91 1.62
C SER A 151 9.01 6.49 2.43
N ASP A 152 9.14 7.75 2.83
CA ASP A 152 8.18 8.49 3.63
C ASP A 152 7.87 9.76 2.87
N ASN A 153 6.60 9.94 2.54
CA ASN A 153 6.12 11.06 1.74
C ASN A 153 4.93 11.68 2.45
N GLN A 154 4.73 12.98 2.28
CA GLN A 154 3.45 13.57 2.65
C GLN A 154 2.33 12.85 1.89
N TRP A 155 1.25 12.50 2.60
CA TRP A 155 0.17 11.75 2.01
C TRP A 155 -0.61 12.63 1.04
N TYR A 156 -0.72 12.12 -0.18
CA TYR A 156 -1.51 12.71 -1.25
C TYR A 156 -2.30 11.58 -1.92
N PRO A 157 -3.61 11.43 -1.60
CA PRO A 157 -4.43 10.37 -2.17
C PRO A 157 -4.52 10.49 -3.69
N ARG A 158 -4.38 9.35 -4.38
CA ARG A 158 -4.48 9.24 -5.84
C ARG A 158 -5.85 8.69 -6.26
N PRO A 159 -6.32 8.96 -7.49
CA PRO A 159 -7.51 8.29 -8.03
C PRO A 159 -7.42 6.77 -7.90
N GLY A 160 -8.53 6.13 -7.49
CA GLY A 160 -8.59 4.69 -7.26
C GLY A 160 -8.01 4.21 -5.92
N GLN A 161 -7.50 5.12 -5.09
CA GLN A 161 -7.15 4.85 -3.70
C GLN A 161 -8.32 5.16 -2.76
N ARG A 162 -8.50 4.30 -1.76
CA ARG A 162 -9.48 4.48 -0.68
C ARG A 162 -8.82 4.21 0.67
N LEU A 163 -9.35 4.79 1.74
CA LEU A 163 -9.03 4.34 3.10
C LEU A 163 -9.84 3.08 3.43
N MET A 164 -9.21 2.15 4.12
CA MET A 164 -9.81 0.89 4.54
C MET A 164 -10.57 1.11 5.85
N TYR A 165 -11.90 1.03 5.77
CA TYR A 165 -12.78 1.17 6.94
C TYR A 165 -12.46 0.10 8.00
N GLY A 166 -12.35 0.49 9.27
CA GLY A 166 -12.04 -0.40 10.40
C GLY A 166 -10.55 -0.82 10.52
N TYR A 167 -9.68 -0.36 9.62
CA TYR A 167 -8.23 -0.60 9.69
C TYR A 167 -7.44 0.63 10.15
N GLY A 168 -8.13 1.63 10.68
CA GLY A 168 -7.57 2.85 11.23
C GLY A 168 -8.22 3.23 12.55
N GLY A 169 -7.70 4.28 13.17
CA GLY A 169 -8.21 4.77 14.45
C GLY A 169 -7.34 5.89 15.04
N PRO A 170 -7.68 6.32 16.27
CA PRO A 170 -6.85 7.21 17.06
C PRO A 170 -5.44 6.64 17.26
N THR A 171 -4.48 7.54 17.43
CA THR A 171 -3.11 7.24 17.86
C THR A 171 -2.58 8.42 18.69
N THR A 172 -1.40 8.27 19.27
CA THR A 172 -0.70 9.36 19.98
C THR A 172 0.32 10.06 19.10
N ALA A 173 0.68 11.29 19.49
CA ALA A 173 1.80 12.02 18.90
C ALA A 173 3.13 11.24 18.96
N GLU A 174 3.34 10.48 20.04
CA GLU A 174 4.52 9.63 20.22
C GLU A 174 4.56 8.48 19.21
N LYS A 175 3.46 7.74 19.07
CA LYS A 175 3.35 6.62 18.12
C LYS A 175 3.40 7.11 16.68
N ALA A 176 2.72 8.21 16.37
CA ALA A 176 2.73 8.87 15.06
C ALA A 176 4.02 9.66 14.77
N ASN A 177 5.01 9.65 15.68
CA ASN A 177 6.28 10.31 15.43
C ASN A 177 6.96 9.72 14.19
N ARG A 178 7.11 10.56 13.15
CA ARG A 178 7.58 10.16 11.83
C ARG A 178 8.93 9.43 11.85
N ARG A 179 9.89 9.91 12.65
CA ARG A 179 11.22 9.28 12.76
C ARG A 179 11.14 7.95 13.51
N SER A 180 10.35 7.89 14.57
CA SER A 180 10.17 6.67 15.35
C SER A 180 9.50 5.57 14.53
N LEU A 181 8.41 5.90 13.83
CA LEU A 181 7.71 4.96 12.94
C LEU A 181 8.59 4.53 11.75
N TRP A 182 9.37 5.46 11.18
CA TRP A 182 10.40 5.12 10.20
C TRP A 182 11.35 4.03 10.71
N ASN A 183 11.92 4.23 11.90
CA ASN A 183 12.88 3.30 12.46
C ASN A 183 12.26 1.92 12.73
N ARG A 184 11.03 1.86 13.24
CA ARG A 184 10.28 0.61 13.41
C ARG A 184 10.05 -0.11 12.09
N GLY A 185 9.63 0.63 11.06
CA GLY A 185 9.51 0.09 9.70
C GLY A 185 10.84 -0.45 9.17
N GLN A 186 11.95 0.27 9.38
CA GLN A 186 13.27 -0.17 8.93
C GLN A 186 13.69 -1.46 9.63
N HIS A 187 13.43 -1.57 10.94
CA HIS A 187 13.73 -2.76 11.71
C HIS A 187 12.98 -3.99 11.18
N TRP A 188 11.69 -3.85 10.87
CA TRP A 188 10.90 -4.92 10.23
C TRP A 188 11.47 -5.31 8.86
N LEU A 189 11.87 -4.33 8.04
CA LEU A 189 12.44 -4.61 6.72
C LEU A 189 13.80 -5.33 6.80
N LEU A 190 14.58 -5.06 7.85
CA LEU A 190 15.83 -5.79 8.11
C LEU A 190 15.57 -7.22 8.57
N SER A 191 14.53 -7.46 9.38
CA SER A 191 14.18 -8.82 9.81
C SER A 191 13.59 -9.68 8.69
N ALA A 192 13.10 -9.06 7.61
CA ALA A 192 12.63 -9.77 6.42
C ALA A 192 13.72 -10.55 5.69
N ASP A 193 15.01 -10.21 5.89
CA ASP A 193 16.16 -10.99 5.43
C ASP A 193 16.01 -11.56 4.00
N ASN A 194 15.87 -10.66 3.02
CA ASN A 194 15.71 -10.98 1.58
C ASN A 194 14.50 -11.87 1.21
N LYS A 195 13.49 -12.00 2.08
CA LYS A 195 12.26 -12.76 1.81
C LYS A 195 11.18 -11.86 1.20
N PHE A 196 10.46 -12.40 0.21
CA PHE A 196 9.20 -11.82 -0.28
C PHE A 196 8.19 -12.92 -0.63
N ASP A 197 7.35 -13.25 0.33
CA ASP A 197 6.40 -14.37 0.29
C ASP A 197 5.10 -14.02 1.04
N LYS A 198 4.29 -15.02 1.41
CA LYS A 198 3.02 -14.82 2.13
C LYS A 198 3.18 -14.24 3.55
N ASP A 199 4.36 -14.42 4.15
CA ASP A 199 4.69 -14.00 5.53
C ASP A 199 5.55 -12.73 5.52
N TRP A 200 6.29 -12.48 4.44
CA TRP A 200 7.08 -11.27 4.20
C TRP A 200 6.58 -10.55 2.96
N ASN A 201 5.55 -9.72 3.10
CA ASN A 201 5.03 -8.88 2.01
C ASN A 201 4.58 -7.51 2.51
N CYS A 202 4.21 -6.63 1.57
CA CYS A 202 3.77 -5.27 1.88
C CYS A 202 2.60 -5.26 2.88
N LEU A 203 1.61 -6.15 2.74
CA LEU A 203 0.47 -6.20 3.67
C LEU A 203 0.95 -6.54 5.09
N LYS A 204 1.87 -7.49 5.25
CA LYS A 204 2.43 -7.83 6.57
C LYS A 204 3.22 -6.69 7.19
N TYR A 205 4.03 -5.99 6.40
CA TYR A 205 4.71 -4.76 6.84
C TYR A 205 3.72 -3.70 7.34
N TYR A 206 2.62 -3.49 6.61
CA TYR A 206 1.63 -2.48 6.99
C TYR A 206 0.76 -2.86 8.17
N LEU A 207 0.45 -4.15 8.32
CA LEU A 207 -0.22 -4.66 9.52
C LEU A 207 0.67 -4.47 10.75
N TYR A 208 1.97 -4.74 10.63
CA TYR A 208 2.94 -4.43 11.68
C TYR A 208 2.93 -2.93 12.04
N LEU A 209 3.05 -2.03 11.05
CA LEU A 209 3.02 -0.58 11.33
C LEU A 209 1.70 -0.12 11.97
N ARG A 210 0.57 -0.70 11.54
CA ARG A 210 -0.73 -0.46 12.16
C ARG A 210 -0.72 -0.83 13.65
N GLU A 211 -0.17 -1.99 14.01
CA GLU A 211 -0.05 -2.41 15.42
C GLU A 211 0.84 -1.44 16.22
N GLN A 212 1.88 -0.89 15.59
CA GLN A 212 2.73 0.14 16.23
C GLN A 212 2.06 1.51 16.38
N LEU A 213 0.97 1.75 15.66
CA LEU A 213 0.24 3.02 15.67
C LEU A 213 -1.03 2.95 16.52
N ALA A 214 -1.69 1.80 16.60
CA ALA A 214 -2.92 1.64 17.37
C ALA A 214 -2.69 2.01 18.85
N ASP A 215 -3.64 2.78 19.41
CA ASP A 215 -3.74 3.04 20.85
C ASP A 215 -4.39 1.90 21.62
#